data_AF-A0A0Q8WVP2-F1
#
_entry.id   AF-A0A0Q8WVP2-F1
#
_cell.length_a   1.000
_cell.length_b   1.000
_cell.length_c   1.000
_cell.angle_alpha   90.00
_cell.angle_beta   90.00
_cell.angle_gamma   90.00
#
_symmetry.space_group_name_H-M   'P 1'
#
loop_
_entity.id
_entity.type
_entity.pdbx_description
1 polymer ?
#
loop_
_entity_poly.entity_id
_entity_poly.type
_entity_poly.pdbx_seq_one_letter_code
_entity_poly.pdbx_strand_id
1 'polypeptide(L)'
;MRPSWQAAPCPPWCAREHTEDDHPEDRYHQSEPSIVAAVAGAGDVVPLPSSLRPVSLAVRAGRYADDELTWLVVEPLEARAPRMVLTREAAAALLRGLQEQLTGLEADD
;
A
#
# COMPACT_ATOMS: atom_id res chain seq x y z
N MET A 1 -16.01 -12.64 18.75
CA MET A 1 -16.40 -13.89 18.04
C MET A 1 -15.93 -13.78 16.60
N ARG A 2 -15.61 -14.88 15.92
CA ARG A 2 -15.24 -14.87 14.50
C ARG A 2 -16.52 -15.00 13.65
N PRO A 3 -16.74 -14.16 12.63
CA PRO A 3 -17.88 -14.30 11.71
C PRO A 3 -17.89 -15.66 10.99
N SER A 4 -19.08 -16.12 10.60
CA SER A 4 -19.28 -17.42 9.97
C SER A 4 -18.67 -17.51 8.57
N TRP A 5 -18.64 -16.38 7.85
CA TRP A 5 -18.06 -16.27 6.52
C TRP A 5 -16.53 -16.30 6.54
N GLN A 6 -15.89 -16.10 7.69
CA GLN A 6 -14.44 -16.04 7.81
C GLN A 6 -13.85 -17.45 8.00
N ALA A 7 -13.30 -18.02 6.92
CA ALA A 7 -12.77 -19.38 6.91
C ALA A 7 -11.54 -19.58 7.82
N ALA A 8 -10.63 -18.60 7.85
CA ALA A 8 -9.38 -18.65 8.60
C ALA A 8 -9.28 -17.53 9.65
N PRO A 9 -8.51 -17.67 10.73
CA PRO A 9 -8.24 -16.57 11.66
C PRO A 9 -7.65 -15.34 10.95
N CYS A 10 -7.88 -14.15 11.51
CA CYS A 10 -7.27 -12.94 10.97
C CYS A 10 -5.74 -13.07 10.94
N PRO A 11 -5.08 -12.62 9.86
CA PRO A 11 -3.63 -12.45 9.87
C PRO A 11 -3.21 -11.50 11.01
N PRO A 12 -2.02 -11.67 11.63
CA PRO A 12 -1.58 -10.83 12.75
C PRO A 12 -1.49 -9.33 12.45
N TRP A 13 -1.39 -8.96 11.18
CA TRP A 13 -1.32 -7.57 10.72
C TRP A 13 -2.69 -6.94 10.46
N CYS A 14 -3.78 -7.72 10.48
CA CYS A 14 -5.12 -7.22 10.21
C CYS A 14 -5.59 -6.35 11.38
N ALA A 15 -5.90 -5.09 11.10
CA ALA A 15 -6.42 -4.11 12.05
C ALA A 15 -7.94 -3.89 11.94
N ARG A 16 -8.59 -4.41 10.89
CA ARG A 16 -10.04 -4.31 10.71
C ARG A 16 -10.80 -5.19 11.71
N GLU A 17 -11.88 -4.63 12.24
CA GLU A 17 -12.95 -5.39 12.89
C GLU A 17 -13.81 -6.06 11.80
N HIS A 18 -14.15 -7.33 12.02
CA HIS A 18 -14.99 -8.12 11.12
C HIS A 18 -16.27 -8.51 11.82
N THR A 19 -17.40 -8.32 11.15
CA THR A 19 -18.72 -8.59 11.71
C THR A 19 -19.50 -9.59 10.84
N GLU A 20 -20.51 -10.24 11.40
CA GLU A 20 -21.35 -11.19 10.64
C GLU A 20 -22.08 -10.50 9.47
N ASP A 21 -22.43 -9.23 9.66
CA ASP A 21 -23.22 -8.43 8.72
C ASP A 21 -22.36 -7.71 7.65
N ASP A 22 -21.05 -7.97 7.62
CA ASP A 22 -20.16 -7.38 6.61
C ASP A 22 -20.62 -7.79 5.20
N HIS A 23 -20.84 -6.77 4.36
CA HIS A 23 -21.20 -6.95 2.97
C HIS A 23 -20.09 -7.76 2.26
N PRO A 24 -20.39 -8.63 1.27
CA PRO A 24 -19.37 -9.46 0.62
C PRO A 24 -18.13 -8.70 0.12
N GLU A 25 -18.28 -7.46 -0.33
CA GLU A 25 -17.17 -6.61 -0.78
C GLU A 25 -16.28 -6.06 0.34
N ASP A 26 -16.79 -6.04 1.57
CA ASP A 26 -16.07 -5.57 2.77
C ASP A 26 -15.34 -6.69 3.51
N ARG A 27 -15.47 -7.93 3.05
CA ARG A 27 -14.84 -9.12 3.62
C ARG A 27 -13.38 -9.22 3.19
N TYR A 28 -12.55 -8.32 3.69
CA TYR A 28 -11.12 -8.30 3.46
C TYR A 28 -10.34 -7.86 4.70
N HIS A 29 -9.17 -8.46 4.89
CA HIS A 29 -8.19 -8.04 5.87
C HIS A 29 -7.44 -6.80 5.39
N GLN A 30 -7.19 -5.85 6.30
CA GLN A 30 -6.40 -4.66 6.02
C GLN A 30 -5.55 -4.30 7.24
N SER A 31 -4.30 -3.87 7.01
CA SER A 31 -3.46 -3.33 8.08
C SER A 31 -3.79 -1.87 8.40
N GLU A 32 -3.35 -1.39 9.56
CA GLU A 32 -3.22 0.04 9.79
C GLU A 32 -2.29 0.65 8.71
N PRO A 33 -2.64 1.81 8.12
CA PRO A 33 -1.78 2.44 7.13
C PRO A 33 -0.57 3.11 7.80
N SER A 34 0.60 2.94 7.18
CA SER A 34 1.75 3.83 7.44
C SER A 34 1.63 5.08 6.59
N ILE A 35 1.74 6.26 7.18
CA ILE A 35 1.65 7.54 6.46
C ILE A 35 3.05 8.08 6.19
N VAL A 36 3.34 8.40 4.93
CA VAL A 36 4.64 8.89 4.46
C VAL A 36 4.43 10.20 3.70
N ALA A 37 5.16 11.24 4.09
CA ALA A 37 5.23 12.48 3.31
C ALA A 37 6.11 12.26 2.06
N ALA A 38 5.59 12.61 0.89
CA ALA A 38 6.29 12.42 -0.38
C ALA A 38 6.00 13.58 -1.35
N VAL A 39 6.66 13.52 -2.51
CA VAL A 39 6.38 14.39 -3.65
C VAL A 39 6.00 13.50 -4.83
N ALA A 40 4.85 13.78 -5.44
CA ALA A 40 4.38 13.06 -6.62
C ALA A 40 4.20 14.01 -7.81
N GLY A 41 4.51 13.54 -9.01
CA GLY A 41 4.31 14.27 -10.25
C GLY A 41 3.43 13.51 -11.22
N ALA A 42 3.02 14.19 -12.28
CA ALA A 42 2.39 13.54 -13.43
C ALA A 42 3.50 12.91 -14.29
N GLY A 43 3.40 11.60 -14.55
CA GLY A 43 4.46 10.83 -15.24
C GLY A 43 4.69 11.20 -16.70
N ASP A 44 3.89 12.12 -17.24
CA ASP A 44 3.87 12.57 -18.63
C ASP A 44 4.29 14.04 -18.81
N VAL A 45 4.62 14.75 -17.73
CA VAL A 45 4.99 16.18 -17.78
C VAL A 45 6.51 16.37 -17.74
N VAL A 46 7.03 17.12 -18.72
CA VAL A 46 8.44 17.51 -18.83
C VAL A 46 8.55 19.04 -18.84
N PRO A 47 9.38 19.66 -17.96
CA PRO A 47 10.28 19.02 -17.00
C PRO A 47 9.53 18.51 -15.75
N LEU A 48 9.98 17.39 -15.19
CA LEU A 48 9.35 16.73 -14.03
C LEU A 48 8.98 17.70 -12.88
N PRO A 49 9.86 18.63 -12.45
CA PRO A 49 9.57 19.55 -11.32
C PRO A 49 8.29 20.37 -11.50
N SER A 50 7.87 20.65 -12.73
CA SER A 50 6.68 21.47 -12.99
C SER A 50 5.37 20.80 -12.55
N SER A 51 5.36 19.45 -12.50
CA SER A 51 4.20 18.66 -12.08
C SER A 51 4.25 18.21 -10.62
N LEU A 52 5.40 18.36 -9.95
CA LEU A 52 5.60 17.86 -8.60
C LEU A 52 4.70 18.60 -7.60
N ARG A 53 4.03 17.83 -6.75
CA ARG A 53 3.19 18.32 -5.65
C ARG A 53 3.48 17.52 -4.38
N PRO A 54 3.49 18.16 -3.20
CA PRO A 54 3.51 17.45 -1.92
C PRO A 54 2.28 16.56 -1.80
N VAL A 55 2.47 15.34 -1.29
CA VAL A 55 1.38 14.37 -1.05
C VAL A 55 1.63 13.60 0.24
N SER A 56 0.55 13.16 0.89
CA SER A 56 0.59 12.17 1.96
C SER A 56 0.26 10.81 1.37
N LEU A 57 1.20 9.86 1.39
CA LEU A 57 0.96 8.49 0.93
C LEU A 57 0.59 7.60 2.10
N ALA A 58 -0.47 6.83 1.95
CA ALA A 58 -0.76 5.68 2.79
C ALA A 58 -0.14 4.42 2.18
N VAL A 59 0.54 3.63 3.01
CA VAL A 59 1.04 2.29 2.69
C VAL A 59 0.31 1.28 3.57
N ARG A 60 -0.40 0.33 2.96
CA ARG A 60 -1.19 -0.67 3.70
C ARG A 60 -1.20 -2.04 3.04
N ALA A 61 -1.26 -3.08 3.87
CA ALA A 61 -1.48 -4.44 3.40
C ALA A 61 -2.98 -4.73 3.28
N GLY A 62 -3.38 -5.52 2.28
CA GLY A 62 -4.74 -5.96 2.06
C GLY A 62 -4.82 -7.40 1.54
N ARG A 63 -5.86 -8.14 1.91
CA ARG A 63 -6.15 -9.50 1.41
C ARG A 63 -7.64 -9.79 1.56
N TYR A 64 -8.32 -10.24 0.50
CA TYR A 64 -9.71 -10.69 0.60
C TYR A 64 -9.82 -11.97 1.42
N ALA A 65 -10.94 -12.18 2.11
CA ALA A 65 -11.09 -13.28 3.07
C ALA A 65 -11.00 -14.68 2.42
N ASP A 66 -11.29 -14.78 1.13
CA ASP A 66 -11.24 -15.98 0.29
C ASP A 66 -10.01 -16.03 -0.64
N ASP A 67 -9.07 -15.09 -0.47
CA ASP A 67 -7.86 -14.97 -1.29
C ASP A 67 -6.60 -15.30 -0.48
N GLU A 68 -5.62 -15.88 -1.15
CA GLU A 68 -4.30 -16.19 -0.59
C GLU A 68 -3.31 -15.03 -0.81
N LEU A 69 -3.59 -14.17 -1.79
CA LEU A 69 -2.70 -13.08 -2.16
C LEU A 69 -2.84 -11.89 -1.22
N THR A 70 -1.71 -11.49 -0.65
CA THR A 70 -1.60 -10.23 0.10
C THR A 70 -1.01 -9.16 -0.79
N TRP A 71 -1.73 -8.05 -0.90
CA TRP A 71 -1.35 -6.88 -1.67
C TRP A 71 -0.82 -5.80 -0.74
N LEU A 72 0.18 -5.05 -1.20
CA LEU A 72 0.57 -3.77 -0.63
C LEU A 72 0.07 -2.66 -1.53
N VAL A 73 -0.71 -1.75 -0.96
CA VAL A 73 -1.25 -0.59 -1.66
C VAL A 73 -0.52 0.65 -1.17
N VAL A 74 0.03 1.41 -2.12
CA VAL A 74 0.59 2.75 -1.90
C VAL A 74 -0.29 3.73 -2.67
N GLU A 75 -0.94 4.65 -1.96
CA GLU A 75 -1.83 5.62 -2.57
C GLU A 75 -1.89 6.93 -1.78
N PRO A 76 -2.13 8.07 -2.43
CA PRO A 76 -2.35 9.33 -1.76
C PRO A 76 -3.63 9.29 -0.92
N LEU A 77 -3.59 9.96 0.23
CA LEU A 77 -4.76 10.14 1.10
C LEU A 77 -5.76 11.14 0.50
N GLU A 78 -5.26 12.16 -0.21
CA GLU A 78 -6.06 13.30 -0.67
C GLU A 78 -6.31 13.32 -2.19
N ALA A 79 -5.74 12.37 -2.95
CA ALA A 79 -5.82 12.33 -4.40
C ALA A 79 -6.21 10.94 -4.94
N ARG A 80 -6.48 10.83 -6.24
CA ARG A 80 -6.78 9.55 -6.90
C ARG A 80 -5.55 8.86 -7.48
N ALA A 81 -4.47 9.60 -7.66
CA ALA A 81 -3.23 9.15 -8.29
C ALA A 81 -2.05 9.92 -7.69
N PRO A 82 -0.85 9.32 -7.65
CA PRO A 82 -0.50 7.98 -8.16
C PRO A 82 -0.95 6.84 -7.23
N ARG A 83 -1.47 5.74 -7.77
CA ARG A 83 -1.82 4.53 -7.00
C ARG A 83 -0.97 3.36 -7.48
N MET A 84 -0.35 2.64 -6.54
CA MET A 84 0.45 1.46 -6.81
C MET A 84 -0.08 0.29 -5.99
N VAL A 85 -0.27 -0.86 -6.64
CA VAL A 85 -0.63 -2.11 -5.98
C VAL A 85 0.46 -3.11 -6.28
N LEU A 86 1.04 -3.70 -5.24
CA LEU A 86 2.19 -4.58 -5.32
C LEU A 86 1.86 -5.93 -4.68
N THR A 87 2.39 -7.01 -5.23
CA THR A 87 2.52 -8.25 -4.47
C THR A 87 3.60 -8.08 -3.41
N ARG A 88 3.69 -9.03 -2.46
CA ARG A 88 4.77 -9.07 -1.48
C ARG A 88 6.15 -9.14 -2.15
N GLU A 89 6.28 -9.94 -3.21
CA GLU A 89 7.54 -10.14 -3.94
C GLU A 89 7.96 -8.86 -4.66
N ALA A 90 7.01 -8.20 -5.33
CA ALA A 90 7.25 -6.93 -6.02
C ALA A 90 7.63 -5.82 -5.04
N ALA A 91 6.96 -5.74 -3.89
CA ALA A 91 7.29 -4.79 -2.83
C ALA A 91 8.70 -5.02 -2.27
N ALA A 92 9.10 -6.27 -2.05
CA ALA A 92 10.45 -6.60 -1.60
C ALA A 92 11.52 -6.24 -2.65
N ALA A 93 11.21 -6.43 -3.93
CA ALA A 93 12.10 -6.01 -5.03
C ALA A 93 12.21 -4.48 -5.11
N LEU A 94 11.09 -3.75 -4.98
CA LEU A 94 11.08 -2.30 -4.95
C LEU A 94 11.90 -1.76 -3.78
N LEU A 95 11.74 -2.33 -2.58
CA LEU A 95 12.53 -1.93 -1.40
C LEU A 95 14.03 -2.06 -1.65
N ARG A 96 14.48 -3.18 -2.23
CA ARG A 96 15.90 -3.37 -2.59
C ARG A 96 16.38 -2.33 -3.59
N GLY A 97 15.63 -2.10 -4.66
CA GLY A 97 15.97 -1.07 -5.65
C GLY A 97 16.05 0.33 -5.04
N LEU A 98 15.13 0.68 -4.14
CA LEU A 98 15.18 1.96 -3.42
C LEU A 98 16.42 2.07 -2.53
N GLN A 99 16.78 1.01 -1.81
CA GLN A 99 17.98 0.98 -0.98
C GLN A 99 19.25 1.16 -1.82
N GLU A 100 19.35 0.46 -2.96
CA GLU A 100 20.48 0.59 -3.89
C GLU A 100 20.64 2.02 -4.40
N GLN A 101 19.53 2.68 -4.77
CA GLN A 101 19.58 4.09 -5.21
C GLN A 101 19.99 5.03 -4.08
N LEU A 102 19.49 4.84 -2.86
CA LEU A 102 19.84 5.67 -1.70
C LEU A 102 21.33 5.56 -1.36
N THR A 103 21.86 4.33 -1.31
CA THR A 103 23.30 4.11 -1.07
C THR A 103 24.16 4.74 -2.17
N GLY A 104 23.70 4.73 -3.42
CA GLY A 104 24.39 5.39 -4.52
C GLY A 104 24.49 6.91 -4.33
N LEU A 105 23.40 7.56 -3.91
CA LEU A 105 23.37 9.01 -3.68
C LEU A 105 24.28 9.43 -2.52
N GLU A 106 24.34 8.65 -1.44
CA GLU A 106 25.23 8.93 -0.30
C GLU A 106 26.72 8.80 -0.63
N ALA A 107 27.07 8.08 -1.70
CA ALA A 107 28.45 7.92 -2.13
C ALA A 107 28.94 9.07 -3.04
N ASP A 108 28.01 9.87 -3.59
CA ASP A 108 28.28 11.01 -4.46
C ASP A 108 28.38 12.35 -3.69
N ASP A 109 27.99 12.36 -2.41
CA ASP A 109 28.10 13.51 -1.47
C ASP A 109 29.43 13.51 -0.68
#